data_AF-A0A761M282-F1
#
_entry.id   AF-A0A761M282-F1
#
_cell.length_a   1.000
_cell.length_b   1.000
_cell.length_c   1.000
_cell.angle_alpha   90.00
_cell.angle_beta   90.00
_cell.angle_gamma   90.00
#
_symmetry.space_group_name_H-M   'P 1'
#
loop_
_entity.id
_entity.type
_entity.pdbx_description
1 polymer ?
#
loop_
_entity_poly.entity_id
_entity_poly.type
_entity_poly.pdbx_seq_one_letter_code
_entity_poly.pdbx_strand_id
1 'polypeptide(L)'
;MIKSEYLGNLLSDIPDEDFEEPFETWSGQLPALVLASTRVVPNRANCQWRLASTSCGGHRKYTFPAAVMLLDICEEMTNVVSEIANSAFTDEYLGYFESLSETEQRSILSDYSRYLESVGLTCSDVNLELF
;
A
#
# COMPACT_ATOMS: atom_id res chain seq x y z
N MET A 1 16.25 8.14 2.61
CA MET A 1 16.42 7.65 4.01
C MET A 1 15.78 8.66 4.93
N ILE A 2 15.04 8.21 5.96
CA ILE A 2 14.33 9.14 6.87
C ILE A 2 15.31 9.96 7.71
N LYS A 3 15.11 11.29 7.76
CA LYS A 3 15.88 12.19 8.63
C LYS A 3 15.59 11.89 10.10
N SER A 4 16.61 11.94 10.97
CA SER A 4 16.47 11.59 12.39
C SER A 4 15.47 12.45 13.15
N GLU A 5 15.27 13.70 12.72
CA GLU A 5 14.31 14.65 13.30
C GLU A 5 12.84 14.29 13.04
N TYR A 6 12.57 13.37 12.11
CA TYR A 6 11.22 12.90 11.81
C TYR A 6 10.82 11.67 12.62
N LEU A 7 11.76 11.01 13.30
CA LEU A 7 11.47 9.80 14.08
C LEU A 7 10.46 10.09 15.19
N GLY A 8 9.36 9.33 15.21
CA GLY A 8 8.27 9.50 16.18
C GLY A 8 7.27 10.60 15.85
N ASN A 9 7.49 11.40 14.79
CA ASN A 9 6.56 12.44 14.37
C ASN A 9 5.35 11.84 13.64
N LEU A 10 4.22 12.54 13.69
CA LEU A 10 3.09 12.26 12.82
C LEU A 10 3.49 12.55 11.37
N LEU A 11 3.04 11.71 10.45
CA LEU A 11 3.31 11.92 9.02
C LEU A 11 2.69 13.23 8.51
N SER A 12 1.57 13.66 9.09
CA SER A 12 0.92 14.94 8.77
C SER A 12 1.74 16.17 9.11
N ASP A 13 2.76 16.01 9.95
CA ASP A 13 3.61 17.12 10.41
C ASP A 13 4.90 17.24 9.55
N ILE A 14 5.09 16.32 8.59
CA ILE A 14 6.26 16.27 7.71
C ILE A 14 5.90 16.95 6.38
N PRO A 15 6.78 17.82 5.83
CA PRO A 15 6.55 18.44 4.52
C PRO A 15 6.39 17.42 3.39
N ASP A 16 5.45 17.64 2.48
CA ASP A 16 5.19 16.76 1.33
C ASP A 16 6.43 16.55 0.43
N GLU A 17 7.30 17.55 0.34
CA GLU A 17 8.56 17.52 -0.43
C GLU A 17 9.59 16.50 0.07
N ASP A 18 9.44 16.01 1.31
CA ASP A 18 10.30 14.98 1.88
C ASP A 18 9.79 13.55 1.63
N PHE A 19 8.64 13.40 0.96
CA PHE A 19 8.11 12.11 0.53
C PHE A 19 8.52 11.81 -0.93
N GLU A 20 9.16 10.66 -1.13
CA GLU A 20 9.58 10.17 -2.44
C GLU A 20 8.40 9.47 -3.16
N GLU A 21 8.13 9.80 -4.43
CA GLU A 21 7.14 9.12 -5.29
C GLU A 21 7.74 8.74 -6.67
N PRO A 22 7.34 7.62 -7.30
CA PRO A 22 6.57 6.49 -6.76
C PRO A 22 7.48 5.44 -6.10
N PHE A 23 7.13 4.96 -4.89
CA PHE A 23 7.98 4.02 -4.15
C PHE A 23 8.01 2.61 -4.75
N GLU A 24 6.99 2.24 -5.52
CA GLU A 24 6.89 0.95 -6.19
C GLU A 24 8.01 0.71 -7.21
N THR A 25 8.67 1.78 -7.68
CA THR A 25 9.77 1.68 -8.66
C THR A 25 11.17 1.58 -8.03
N TRP A 26 11.29 1.73 -6.70
CA TRP A 26 12.60 1.81 -6.05
C TRP A 26 13.47 0.56 -6.17
N SER A 27 12.84 -0.62 -6.24
CA SER A 27 13.53 -1.90 -6.46
C SER A 27 13.82 -2.17 -7.94
N GLY A 28 13.22 -1.40 -8.86
CA GLY A 28 13.21 -1.69 -10.29
C GLY A 28 12.43 -2.95 -10.68
N GLN A 29 11.72 -3.57 -9.75
CA GLN A 29 10.96 -4.81 -9.94
C GLN A 29 9.56 -4.68 -9.34
N LEU A 30 8.56 -5.02 -10.14
CA LEU A 30 7.16 -5.11 -9.73
C LEU A 30 6.69 -6.56 -9.80
N PRO A 31 5.79 -7.00 -8.89
CA PRO A 31 5.22 -6.23 -7.77
C PRO A 31 6.23 -6.00 -6.62
N ALA A 32 6.06 -4.90 -5.89
CA ALA A 32 6.86 -4.59 -4.70
C ALA A 32 6.05 -4.82 -3.42
N LEU A 33 6.68 -5.41 -2.39
CA LEU A 33 6.08 -5.57 -1.07
C LEU A 33 6.71 -4.59 -0.09
N VAL A 34 5.88 -3.93 0.72
CA VAL A 34 6.35 -2.96 1.72
C VAL A 34 5.71 -3.18 3.08
N LEU A 35 6.47 -2.91 4.14
CA LEU A 35 5.93 -2.61 5.45
C LEU A 35 5.69 -1.10 5.53
N ALA A 36 4.44 -0.67 5.72
CA ALA A 36 4.08 0.74 5.79
C ALA A 36 3.59 1.12 7.20
N SER A 37 4.18 2.18 7.77
CA SER A 37 3.61 2.90 8.91
C SER A 37 2.92 4.16 8.38
N THR A 38 1.62 4.26 8.63
CA THR A 38 0.72 5.20 7.97
C THR A 38 0.28 6.37 8.85
N ARG A 39 0.79 6.44 10.08
CA ARG A 39 0.43 7.50 11.05
C ARG A 39 1.65 8.20 11.61
N VAL A 40 2.64 7.43 12.04
CA VAL A 40 3.81 7.91 12.77
C VAL A 40 5.07 7.29 12.17
N VAL A 41 6.14 8.07 12.07
CA VAL A 41 7.44 7.52 11.69
C VAL A 41 7.98 6.62 12.81
N PRO A 42 8.36 5.36 12.55
CA PRO A 42 8.87 4.48 13.59
C PRO A 42 10.11 5.05 14.30
N ASN A 43 10.11 5.07 15.63
CA ASN A 43 11.24 5.55 16.44
C ASN A 43 12.56 4.81 16.19
N ARG A 44 12.49 3.59 15.64
CA ARG A 44 13.64 2.74 15.32
C ARG A 44 13.82 2.57 13.80
N ALA A 45 13.37 3.52 13.01
CA ALA A 45 13.59 3.49 11.57
C ALA A 45 15.11 3.52 11.29
N ASN A 46 15.61 2.45 10.64
CA ASN A 46 16.99 2.32 10.19
C ASN A 46 17.13 2.84 8.74
N CYS A 47 18.28 2.59 8.11
CA CYS A 47 18.56 3.01 6.73
C CYS A 47 17.64 2.42 5.65
N GLN A 48 16.88 1.36 5.96
CA GLN A 48 15.95 0.71 5.04
C GLN A 48 14.59 1.40 4.98
N TRP A 49 14.27 2.24 5.96
CA TRP A 49 13.05 3.04 5.95
C TRP A 49 13.24 4.30 5.11
N ARG A 50 12.18 4.68 4.41
CA ARG A 50 12.07 5.90 3.63
C ARG A 50 10.69 6.50 3.79
N LEU A 51 10.58 7.81 3.61
CA LEU A 51 9.29 8.47 3.49
C LEU A 51 8.86 8.36 2.03
N ALA A 52 7.66 7.88 1.81
CA ALA A 52 7.08 7.80 0.50
C ALA A 52 5.62 8.18 0.51
N SER A 53 5.15 8.60 -0.64
CA SER A 53 3.74 8.61 -0.91
C SER A 53 3.46 7.84 -2.19
N THR A 54 2.24 7.32 -2.28
CA THR A 54 1.73 6.75 -3.51
C THR A 54 0.27 7.12 -3.64
N SER A 55 -0.20 7.20 -4.88
CA SER A 55 -1.62 7.31 -5.15
C SER A 55 -2.24 5.93 -4.94
N CYS A 56 -2.65 5.64 -3.70
CA CYS A 56 -3.27 4.36 -3.39
C CYS A 56 -4.66 4.27 -4.03
N GLY A 57 -4.90 3.14 -4.68
CA GLY A 57 -6.26 2.61 -4.80
C GLY A 57 -7.04 3.10 -5.99
N GLY A 58 -6.47 3.08 -7.21
CA GLY A 58 -7.15 2.93 -8.54
C GLY A 58 -8.40 3.77 -8.88
N HIS A 59 -8.84 4.61 -7.95
CA HIS A 59 -10.23 5.05 -7.75
C HIS A 59 -10.29 6.46 -7.20
N ARG A 60 -9.30 6.92 -6.42
CA ARG A 60 -9.32 8.26 -5.81
C ARG A 60 -7.94 8.92 -5.83
N LYS A 61 -7.91 10.24 -6.05
CA LYS A 61 -6.75 11.14 -5.88
C LYS A 61 -6.34 11.30 -4.41
N TYR A 62 -6.22 10.19 -3.66
CA TYR A 62 -5.69 10.21 -2.32
C TYR A 62 -4.24 9.78 -2.37
N THR A 63 -3.35 10.77 -2.41
CA THR A 63 -1.95 10.56 -2.12
C THR A 63 -1.83 10.13 -0.66
N PHE A 64 -1.26 8.96 -0.43
CA PHE A 64 -1.16 8.39 0.90
C PHE A 64 0.31 8.42 1.37
N PRO A 65 0.68 9.34 2.27
CA PRO A 65 2.01 9.39 2.84
C PRO A 65 2.22 8.25 3.84
N ALA A 66 3.39 7.64 3.81
CA ALA A 66 3.80 6.58 4.71
C ALA A 66 5.32 6.59 4.94
N ALA A 67 5.74 6.14 6.12
CA ALA A 67 7.09 5.61 6.29
C ALA A 67 7.06 4.16 5.82
N VAL A 68 7.87 3.81 4.82
CA VAL A 68 7.87 2.49 4.18
C VAL A 68 9.24 1.82 4.29
N MET A 69 9.23 0.50 4.44
CA MET A 69 10.40 -0.37 4.29
C MET A 69 10.08 -1.41 3.21
N LEU A 70 10.94 -1.52 2.19
CA LEU A 70 10.84 -2.59 1.20
C LEU A 70 11.08 -3.95 1.87
N LEU A 71 10.26 -4.93 1.51
CA LEU A 71 10.40 -6.32 1.93
C LEU A 71 10.71 -7.19 0.72
N ASP A 72 11.51 -8.22 0.94
CA ASP A 72 11.74 -9.25 -0.07
C ASP A 72 10.49 -10.13 -0.18
N ILE A 73 10.07 -10.41 -1.41
CA ILE A 73 9.01 -11.39 -1.69
C ILE A 73 9.69 -12.75 -1.82
N CYS A 74 9.28 -13.71 -0.99
CA CYS A 74 9.71 -15.09 -1.15
C CYS A 74 9.36 -15.60 -2.56
N GLU A 75 10.28 -16.30 -3.21
CA GLU A 75 10.13 -16.78 -4.60
C GLU A 75 8.83 -17.57 -4.83
N GLU A 76 8.44 -18.37 -3.85
CA GLU A 76 7.18 -19.16 -3.85
C GLU A 76 5.92 -18.28 -3.93
N MET A 77 6.00 -17.05 -3.41
CA MET A 77 4.90 -16.07 -3.39
C MET A 77 4.96 -15.09 -4.55
N THR A 78 6.06 -15.02 -5.30
CA THR A 78 6.21 -14.05 -6.40
C THR A 78 5.10 -14.19 -7.44
N ASN A 79 4.75 -15.42 -7.82
CA ASN A 79 3.66 -15.66 -8.78
C ASN A 79 2.30 -15.23 -8.22
N VAL A 80 2.01 -15.53 -6.96
CA VAL A 80 0.74 -15.16 -6.31
C VAL A 80 0.62 -13.64 -6.16
N VAL A 81 1.67 -12.95 -5.70
CA VAL A 81 1.66 -11.49 -5.57
C VAL A 81 1.60 -10.85 -6.96
N SER A 82 2.24 -11.43 -7.97
CA SER A 82 2.12 -10.96 -9.35
C SER A 82 0.72 -11.19 -9.89
N GLU A 83 0.08 -12.32 -9.61
CA GLU A 83 -1.31 -12.56 -9.96
C GLU A 83 -2.23 -11.56 -9.26
N ILE A 84 -2.04 -11.25 -7.97
CA ILE A 84 -2.80 -10.20 -7.28
C ILE A 84 -2.60 -8.84 -7.95
N ALA A 85 -1.33 -8.45 -8.18
CA ALA A 85 -1.01 -7.16 -8.80
C ALA A 85 -1.48 -7.05 -10.25
N ASN A 86 -1.50 -8.16 -10.99
CA ASN A 86 -1.95 -8.20 -12.40
C ASN A 86 -3.46 -8.45 -12.52
N SER A 87 -4.09 -9.09 -11.54
CA SER A 87 -5.54 -9.33 -11.49
C SER A 87 -6.30 -8.13 -10.94
N ALA A 88 -5.60 -7.22 -10.26
CA ALA A 88 -6.16 -6.03 -9.67
C ALA A 88 -5.58 -4.77 -10.35
N PHE A 89 -6.48 -4.07 -11.04
CA PHE A 89 -6.36 -2.70 -11.54
C PHE A 89 -5.55 -2.56 -12.82
N THR A 90 -6.32 -2.43 -13.92
CA THR A 90 -5.83 -1.84 -15.15
C THR A 90 -5.19 -0.48 -14.83
N ASP A 91 -4.24 -0.02 -15.64
CA ASP A 91 -3.69 1.35 -15.52
C ASP A 91 -4.78 2.44 -15.71
N GLU A 92 -6.02 2.04 -16.05
CA GLU A 92 -7.15 2.93 -16.25
C GLU A 92 -7.95 3.10 -14.96
N TYR A 93 -8.33 4.35 -14.66
CA TYR A 93 -9.24 4.72 -13.59
C TYR A 93 -10.51 3.85 -13.64
N LEU A 94 -10.74 3.02 -12.62
CA LEU A 94 -11.92 2.17 -12.51
C LEU A 94 -13.12 2.96 -11.96
N GLY A 95 -13.51 4.03 -12.66
CA GLY A 95 -14.67 4.85 -12.29
C GLY A 95 -15.99 4.09 -12.21
N TYR A 96 -16.05 2.90 -12.83
CA TYR A 96 -17.22 2.03 -12.70
C TYR A 96 -17.43 1.54 -11.26
N PHE A 97 -16.37 1.34 -10.47
CA PHE A 97 -16.50 0.88 -9.09
C PHE A 97 -17.21 1.92 -8.21
N GLU A 98 -16.90 3.21 -8.42
CA GLU A 98 -17.59 4.32 -7.74
C GLU A 98 -19.06 4.45 -8.15
N SER A 99 -19.43 3.90 -9.31
CA SER A 99 -20.82 3.86 -9.79
C SER A 99 -21.63 2.66 -9.29
N LEU A 100 -20.98 1.68 -8.65
CA LEU A 100 -21.65 0.52 -8.07
C LEU A 100 -22.41 0.88 -6.79
N SER A 101 -23.42 0.09 -6.46
CA SER A 101 -24.08 0.19 -5.16
C SER A 101 -23.15 -0.23 -4.02
N GLU A 102 -23.41 0.27 -2.81
CA GLU A 102 -22.65 -0.10 -1.62
C GLU A 102 -22.65 -1.62 -1.37
N THR A 103 -23.74 -2.31 -1.71
CA THR A 103 -23.84 -3.77 -1.61
C THR A 103 -22.89 -4.48 -2.57
N GLU A 104 -22.80 -4.02 -3.82
CA GLU A 104 -21.89 -4.58 -4.83
C GLU A 104 -20.43 -4.31 -4.47
N GLN A 105 -20.11 -3.10 -4.01
CA GLN A 105 -18.77 -2.76 -3.53
C GLN A 105 -18.34 -3.68 -2.38
N ARG A 106 -19.20 -3.85 -1.36
CA ARG A 106 -18.91 -4.77 -0.24
C ARG A 106 -18.75 -6.22 -0.70
N SER A 107 -19.52 -6.67 -1.69
CA SER A 107 -19.39 -8.03 -2.23
C SER A 107 -18.02 -8.24 -2.88
N ILE A 108 -17.58 -7.30 -3.72
CA ILE A 108 -16.27 -7.35 -4.38
C ILE A 108 -15.14 -7.33 -3.35
N LEU A 109 -15.23 -6.45 -2.34
CA LEU A 109 -14.25 -6.40 -1.25
C LEU A 109 -14.21 -7.71 -0.46
N SER A 110 -15.38 -8.32 -0.19
CA SER A 110 -15.45 -9.61 0.50
C SER A 110 -14.81 -10.75 -0.30
N ASP A 111 -15.05 -10.80 -1.61
CA ASP A 111 -14.45 -11.82 -2.49
C ASP A 111 -12.93 -11.64 -2.59
N TYR A 112 -12.45 -10.39 -2.66
CA TYR A 112 -11.03 -10.06 -2.61
C TYR A 112 -10.38 -10.52 -1.31
N SER A 113 -10.99 -10.20 -0.16
CA SER A 113 -10.50 -10.65 1.16
C SER A 113 -10.43 -12.17 1.25
N ARG A 114 -11.46 -12.88 0.77
CA ARG A 114 -11.49 -14.35 0.78
C ARG A 114 -10.38 -14.95 -0.11
N TYR A 115 -10.10 -14.32 -1.25
CA TYR A 115 -8.99 -14.73 -2.12
C TYR A 115 -7.65 -14.55 -1.41
N LEU A 116 -7.39 -13.37 -0.82
CA LEU A 116 -6.17 -13.12 -0.05
C LEU A 116 -5.99 -14.16 1.06
N GLU A 117 -7.03 -14.42 1.85
CA GLU A 117 -7.01 -15.43 2.91
C GLU A 117 -6.66 -16.83 2.37
N SER A 118 -7.24 -17.21 1.22
CA SER A 118 -7.00 -18.52 0.59
C SER A 118 -5.55 -18.74 0.16
N VAL A 119 -4.82 -17.65 -0.13
CA VAL A 119 -3.39 -17.69 -0.48
C VAL A 119 -2.48 -17.40 0.72
N GLY A 120 -3.04 -17.39 1.93
CA GLY A 120 -2.32 -17.17 3.17
C GLY A 120 -1.98 -15.71 3.48
N LEU A 121 -2.56 -14.75 2.75
CA LEU A 121 -2.44 -13.32 3.01
C LEU A 121 -3.65 -12.86 3.83
N THR A 122 -3.45 -12.54 5.10
CA THR A 122 -4.53 -12.10 5.98
C THR A 122 -4.41 -10.61 6.29
N CYS A 123 -5.48 -9.85 6.06
CA CYS A 123 -5.65 -8.52 6.64
C CYS A 123 -6.47 -8.61 7.92
N SER A 124 -6.20 -7.76 8.91
CA SER A 124 -7.14 -7.60 10.02
C SER A 124 -8.40 -6.88 9.53
N ASP A 125 -9.56 -7.18 10.12
CA ASP A 125 -10.82 -6.47 9.81
C ASP A 125 -10.66 -4.94 9.93
N VAL A 126 -9.88 -4.50 10.92
CA VAL A 126 -9.53 -3.09 11.14
C VAL A 126 -8.77 -2.48 9.97
N ASN A 127 -7.90 -3.24 9.30
CA ASN A 127 -7.15 -2.75 8.14
C ASN A 127 -8.03 -2.72 6.87
N LEU A 128 -9.09 -3.53 6.81
CA LEU A 128 -10.05 -3.53 5.70
C LEU A 128 -11.01 -2.35 5.76
N GLU A 129 -11.38 -1.88 6.95
CA GLU A 129 -12.23 -0.68 7.14
C GLU A 129 -11.56 0.64 6.72
N LEU A 130 -10.26 0.64 6.44
CA LEU A 130 -9.49 1.81 6.01
C LEU A 130 -9.54 2.06 4.49
N PHE A 131 -10.13 1.14 3.71
CA PHE A 131 -10.32 1.23 2.26
C PHE A 131 -11.80 1.35 1.91
#